data_AF-A0A0L0BQZ3-F1
#
_entry.id   AF-A0A0L0BQZ3-F1
#
_cell.length_a   1.000
_cell.length_b   1.000
_cell.length_c   1.000
_cell.angle_alpha   90.00
_cell.angle_beta   90.00
_cell.angle_gamma   90.00
#
_symmetry.space_group_name_H-M   'P 1'
#
loop_
_entity.id
_entity.type
_entity.pdbx_description
1 polymer ?
#
loop_
_entity_poly.entity_id
_entity_poly.type
_entity_poly.pdbx_seq_one_letter_code
_entity_poly.pdbx_strand_id
1 'polypeptide(L)'
;MVSTPTKTQDSTISPTLTPVRFLDSPKGKTCSTSDSNVAACKSRLEVIVKTIEDNFNKWQLAEKRGLALCTSIEAIKTKALDKLNTNDNSSQVTSYPDELKLYCDKLAIIASIFEDITKNARESLRQLKALSKLPGSCNEIFYRSWDLNNFIEFLTELLERYEKESKVKKHVSEHLPHGTTRSDLIRSSTAWEYPQHVDSYVHLMFLFFKEEINLKK
;
A
#
# COMPACT_ATOMS: atom_id res chain seq x y z
N MET A 1 12.89 -77.98 -21.96
CA MET A 1 14.32 -78.09 -21.61
C MET A 1 15.13 -77.63 -22.80
N VAL A 2 15.68 -76.42 -22.75
CA VAL A 2 16.57 -75.88 -23.78
C VAL A 2 17.76 -75.24 -23.05
N SER A 3 18.93 -75.65 -23.48
CA SER A 3 20.24 -75.41 -22.87
C SER A 3 20.74 -73.98 -23.09
N THR A 4 21.38 -73.44 -22.06
CA THR A 4 22.21 -72.22 -22.07
C THR A 4 23.50 -72.39 -22.90
N PRO A 5 24.02 -71.32 -23.52
CA PRO A 5 25.44 -71.22 -23.85
C PRO A 5 26.23 -70.58 -22.69
N THR A 6 27.29 -71.27 -22.31
CA THR A 6 28.32 -70.90 -21.32
C THR A 6 29.19 -69.76 -21.87
N LYS A 7 29.40 -68.71 -21.07
CA LYS A 7 30.43 -67.68 -21.36
C LYS A 7 31.65 -67.95 -20.48
N THR A 8 32.76 -68.19 -21.16
CA THR A 8 34.11 -68.46 -20.65
C THR A 8 34.57 -67.39 -19.68
N GLN A 9 35.07 -67.82 -18.50
CA GLN A 9 35.91 -67.00 -17.64
C GLN A 9 37.28 -66.86 -18.28
N ASP A 10 37.68 -65.63 -18.62
CA ASP A 10 39.10 -65.27 -18.66
C ASP A 10 39.38 -64.39 -17.44
N SER A 11 40.06 -65.00 -16.47
CA SER A 11 40.70 -64.34 -15.35
C SER A 11 42.03 -63.77 -15.82
N THR A 12 42.09 -62.45 -15.97
CA THR A 12 43.36 -61.72 -15.90
C THR A 12 43.21 -60.58 -14.90
N ILE A 13 43.65 -60.87 -13.68
CA ILE A 13 43.96 -59.89 -12.65
C ILE A 13 45.23 -59.17 -13.12
N SER A 14 45.13 -57.87 -13.36
CA SER A 14 46.30 -56.98 -13.37
C SER A 14 45.93 -55.63 -12.77
N PRO A 15 46.83 -55.03 -11.97
CA PRO A 15 46.45 -54.30 -10.78
C PRO A 15 46.86 -52.84 -10.92
N THR A 16 46.27 -52.10 -11.85
CA THR A 16 46.45 -50.64 -11.93
C THR A 16 45.28 -50.01 -12.67
N LEU A 17 44.13 -49.97 -12.01
CA LEU A 17 43.10 -49.00 -12.32
C LEU A 17 43.04 -48.03 -11.14
N THR A 18 43.76 -46.92 -11.27
CA THR A 18 43.57 -45.76 -10.40
C THR A 18 42.10 -45.36 -10.55
N PRO A 19 41.30 -45.32 -9.47
CA PRO A 19 39.96 -44.78 -9.58
C PRO A 19 40.09 -43.35 -10.07
N VAL A 20 39.37 -43.01 -11.14
CA VAL A 20 39.16 -41.61 -11.52
C VAL A 20 38.42 -40.98 -10.35
N ARG A 21 39.17 -40.39 -9.42
CA ARG A 21 38.62 -39.43 -8.49
C ARG A 21 38.21 -38.28 -9.39
N PHE A 22 36.90 -38.05 -9.50
CA PHE A 22 36.42 -36.72 -9.77
C PHE A 22 37.03 -35.86 -8.68
N LEU A 23 38.17 -35.23 -8.98
CA LEU A 23 38.60 -34.06 -8.26
C LEU A 23 37.45 -33.10 -8.46
N ASP A 24 36.59 -33.00 -7.44
CA ASP A 24 35.74 -31.85 -7.25
C ASP A 24 36.64 -30.66 -7.54
N SER A 25 36.44 -30.07 -8.73
CA SER A 25 36.97 -28.76 -9.01
C SER A 25 36.54 -27.92 -7.82
N PRO A 26 37.43 -27.18 -7.16
CA PRO A 26 37.02 -26.18 -6.21
C PRO A 26 36.27 -25.13 -7.03
N LYS A 27 34.99 -25.38 -7.32
CA LYS A 27 34.00 -24.35 -7.49
C LYS A 27 34.08 -23.64 -6.15
N GLY A 28 34.82 -22.54 -6.14
CA GLY A 28 34.98 -21.73 -4.95
C GLY A 28 33.62 -21.62 -4.32
N LYS A 29 33.53 -21.97 -3.04
CA LYS A 29 32.46 -21.48 -2.19
C LYS A 29 32.61 -19.96 -2.18
N THR A 30 32.14 -19.29 -3.24
CA THR A 30 31.69 -17.91 -3.10
C THR A 30 30.49 -18.04 -2.19
N CYS A 31 30.72 -17.89 -0.88
CA CYS A 31 29.66 -17.55 0.05
C CYS A 31 28.97 -16.33 -0.57
N SER A 32 27.78 -16.56 -1.10
CA SER A 32 27.32 -15.86 -2.28
C SER A 32 26.84 -14.48 -1.86
N THR A 33 27.41 -13.42 -2.43
CA THR A 33 26.92 -12.06 -2.26
C THR A 33 25.43 -11.93 -2.65
N SER A 34 24.93 -12.85 -3.48
CA SER A 34 23.50 -12.98 -3.79
C SER A 34 22.66 -13.34 -2.57
N ASP A 35 23.08 -14.26 -1.70
CA ASP A 35 22.29 -14.64 -0.52
C ASP A 35 22.21 -13.49 0.50
N SER A 36 23.32 -12.74 0.68
CA SER A 36 23.31 -11.57 1.56
C SER A 36 22.45 -10.43 1.02
N ASN A 37 22.44 -10.23 -0.30
CA ASN A 37 21.63 -9.20 -0.95
C ASN A 37 20.14 -9.57 -0.88
N VAL A 38 19.77 -10.83 -1.11
CA VAL A 38 18.39 -11.31 -1.01
C VAL A 38 17.87 -11.17 0.42
N ALA A 39 18.67 -11.53 1.43
CA ALA A 39 18.31 -11.34 2.83
C ALA A 39 18.09 -9.85 3.18
N ALA A 40 18.98 -8.96 2.73
CA ALA A 40 18.84 -7.52 2.93
C ALA A 40 17.62 -6.94 2.20
N CYS A 41 17.34 -7.39 0.97
CA CYS A 41 16.14 -7.03 0.21
C CYS A 41 14.88 -7.45 0.97
N LYS A 42 14.84 -8.68 1.49
CA LYS A 42 13.71 -9.19 2.25
C LYS A 42 13.42 -8.35 3.49
N SER A 43 14.43 -8.06 4.31
CA SER A 43 14.22 -7.24 5.51
C SER A 43 13.75 -5.82 5.18
N ARG A 44 14.25 -5.22 4.09
CA ARG A 44 13.77 -3.89 3.66
C ARG A 44 12.35 -3.95 3.11
N LEU A 45 12.02 -5.01 2.36
CA LEU A 45 10.67 -5.23 1.85
C LEU A 45 9.66 -5.41 3.00
N GLU A 46 10.01 -6.13 4.06
CA GLU A 46 9.17 -6.30 5.25
C GLU A 46 8.83 -4.94 5.91
N VAL A 47 9.80 -4.03 6.00
CA VAL A 47 9.58 -2.67 6.52
C VAL A 47 8.64 -1.87 5.60
N ILE A 48 8.82 -1.97 4.28
CA ILE A 48 7.97 -1.30 3.30
C ILE A 48 6.53 -1.84 3.38
N VAL A 49 6.37 -3.17 3.41
CA VAL A 49 5.07 -3.85 3.54
C VAL A 49 4.31 -3.35 4.77
N LYS A 50 4.98 -3.33 5.93
CA LYS A 50 4.40 -2.81 7.16
C LYS A 50 3.98 -1.35 7.03
N THR A 51 4.82 -0.52 6.41
CA THR A 51 4.52 0.89 6.16
C THR A 51 3.28 1.07 5.29
N ILE A 52 3.10 0.24 4.27
CA ILE A 52 1.92 0.24 3.40
C ILE A 52 0.65 -0.11 4.21
N GLU A 53 0.69 -1.16 5.04
CA GLU A 53 -0.45 -1.54 5.91
C GLU A 53 -0.81 -0.44 6.91
N ASP A 54 0.20 0.11 7.59
CA ASP A 54 0.00 1.18 8.58
C ASP A 54 -0.60 2.42 7.93
N ASN A 55 -0.14 2.80 6.74
CA ASN A 55 -0.69 3.91 5.97
C ASN A 55 -2.14 3.66 5.56
N PHE A 56 -2.50 2.44 5.16
CA PHE A 56 -3.89 2.11 4.82
C PHE A 56 -4.83 2.15 6.02
N ASN A 57 -4.41 1.59 7.16
CA ASN A 57 -5.17 1.69 8.39
C ASN A 57 -5.35 3.17 8.83
N LYS A 58 -4.30 3.97 8.68
CA LYS A 58 -4.34 5.42 8.94
C LYS A 58 -5.29 6.14 7.99
N TRP A 59 -5.31 5.76 6.71
CA TRP A 59 -6.25 6.27 5.71
C TRP A 59 -7.69 6.02 6.14
N GLN A 60 -8.03 4.77 6.47
CA GLN A 60 -9.39 4.39 6.88
C GLN A 60 -9.84 5.13 8.14
N LEU A 61 -8.94 5.33 9.11
CA LEU A 61 -9.25 6.07 10.32
C LEU A 61 -9.45 7.57 10.05
N ALA A 62 -8.61 8.16 9.20
CA ALA A 62 -8.72 9.55 8.76
C ALA A 62 -10.04 9.78 8.01
N GLU A 63 -10.43 8.84 7.14
CA GLU A 63 -11.69 8.86 6.39
C GLU A 63 -12.89 8.96 7.32
N LYS A 64 -12.99 8.04 8.29
CA LYS A 64 -14.08 7.99 9.27
C LYS A 64 -14.14 9.25 10.14
N ARG A 65 -12.98 9.75 10.58
CA ARG A 65 -12.90 10.98 11.40
C ARG A 65 -13.29 12.21 10.60
N GLY A 66 -12.81 12.30 9.35
CA GLY A 66 -13.15 13.38 8.44
C GLY A 66 -14.64 13.44 8.14
N LEU A 67 -15.29 12.29 7.92
CA LEU A 67 -16.74 12.24 7.70
C LEU A 67 -17.53 12.81 8.89
N ALA A 68 -17.13 12.47 10.12
CA ALA A 68 -17.75 13.03 11.32
C ALA A 68 -17.58 14.55 11.42
N LEU A 69 -16.44 15.09 10.97
CA LEU A 69 -16.22 16.54 10.90
C LEU A 69 -17.06 17.18 9.79
N CYS A 70 -17.11 16.58 8.60
CA CYS A 70 -17.91 17.07 7.48
C CYS A 70 -19.39 17.17 7.83
N THR A 71 -19.95 16.12 8.43
CA THR A 71 -21.35 16.11 8.89
C THR A 71 -21.62 17.15 9.98
N SER A 72 -20.67 17.38 10.89
CA SER A 72 -20.77 18.44 11.91
C SER A 72 -20.76 19.84 11.27
N ILE A 73 -19.84 20.09 10.33
CA ILE A 73 -19.75 21.35 9.59
C ILE A 73 -21.03 21.59 8.78
N GLU A 74 -21.51 20.58 8.05
CA GLU A 74 -22.76 20.66 7.29
C GLU A 74 -23.94 21.00 8.20
N ALA A 75 -24.06 20.35 9.35
CA ALA A 75 -25.15 20.61 10.30
C ALA A 75 -25.10 22.04 10.86
N ILE A 76 -23.91 22.53 11.23
CA ILE A 76 -23.72 23.91 11.71
C ILE A 76 -24.08 24.91 10.61
N LYS A 77 -23.56 24.71 9.38
CA LYS A 77 -23.81 25.61 8.24
C LYS A 77 -25.27 25.59 7.80
N THR A 78 -25.92 24.42 7.77
CA THR A 78 -27.34 24.32 7.42
C THR A 78 -28.20 25.10 8.41
N LYS A 79 -27.96 24.94 9.72
CA LYS A 79 -28.67 25.71 10.75
C LYS A 79 -28.43 27.22 10.62
N ALA A 80 -27.21 27.65 10.26
CA ALA A 80 -26.90 29.06 10.04
C ALA A 80 -27.63 29.61 8.80
N LEU A 81 -27.68 28.84 7.71
CA LEU A 81 -28.41 29.21 6.49
C LEU A 81 -29.93 29.29 6.72
N ASP A 82 -30.50 28.34 7.45
CA ASP A 82 -31.93 28.34 7.77
C ASP A 82 -32.31 29.60 8.58
N LYS A 83 -31.50 29.98 9.57
CA LYS A 83 -31.69 31.21 10.37
C LYS A 83 -31.58 32.49 9.54
N LEU A 84 -30.67 32.52 8.58
CA LEU A 84 -30.52 33.66 7.65
C LEU A 84 -31.76 33.82 6.76
N ASN A 85 -32.36 32.71 6.32
CA ASN A 85 -33.54 32.74 5.45
C ASN A 85 -34.85 33.09 6.19
N THR A 86 -34.93 32.85 7.51
CA THR A 86 -36.15 33.11 8.30
C THR A 86 -36.27 34.54 8.84
N ASN A 87 -35.37 35.48 8.51
CA ASN A 87 -35.42 36.89 8.93
C ASN A 87 -35.65 37.09 10.44
N ASP A 88 -35.00 36.28 11.28
CA ASP A 88 -34.95 36.58 12.72
C ASP A 88 -34.06 37.82 12.89
N ASN A 89 -34.70 38.98 13.14
CA ASN A 89 -34.10 40.32 13.28
C ASN A 89 -33.10 40.46 14.47
N SER A 90 -32.57 39.37 14.99
CA SER A 90 -31.47 39.42 15.96
C SER A 90 -30.17 39.77 15.22
N SER A 91 -29.52 40.85 15.64
CA SER A 91 -28.38 41.49 14.99
C SER A 91 -27.07 40.67 15.00
N GLN A 92 -27.14 39.34 15.11
CA GLN A 92 -26.00 38.42 15.22
C GLN A 92 -26.09 37.14 14.37
N VAL A 93 -27.02 37.05 13.39
CA VAL A 93 -27.05 35.88 12.50
C VAL A 93 -25.96 36.02 11.44
N THR A 94 -24.91 35.22 11.54
CA THR A 94 -23.80 35.18 10.57
C THR A 94 -23.77 33.82 9.86
N SER A 95 -23.26 33.79 8.62
CA SER A 95 -23.01 32.53 7.88
C SER A 95 -21.80 31.75 8.41
N TYR A 96 -21.07 32.33 9.37
CA TYR A 96 -19.82 31.82 9.94
C TYR A 96 -19.87 31.87 11.48
N PRO A 97 -20.56 30.91 12.12
CA PRO A 97 -20.56 30.81 13.58
C PRO A 97 -19.14 30.54 14.11
N ASP A 98 -18.79 31.08 15.29
CA ASP A 98 -17.45 30.90 15.87
C ASP A 98 -17.10 29.41 16.11
N GLU A 99 -18.10 28.59 16.42
CA GLU A 99 -17.97 27.14 16.61
C GLU A 99 -17.43 26.42 15.36
N LEU A 100 -17.68 26.97 14.16
CA LEU A 100 -17.31 26.37 12.88
C LEU A 100 -15.79 26.25 12.71
N LYS A 101 -15.05 27.28 13.15
CA LYS A 101 -13.60 27.38 12.94
C LYS A 101 -12.87 26.16 13.49
N LEU A 102 -13.24 25.71 14.69
CA LEU A 102 -12.61 24.55 15.32
C LEU A 102 -12.76 23.27 14.48
N TYR A 103 -13.91 23.07 13.85
CA TYR A 103 -14.16 21.90 13.00
C TYR A 103 -13.41 22.01 11.68
N CYS A 104 -13.32 23.21 11.09
CA CYS A 104 -12.56 23.45 9.87
C CYS A 104 -11.05 23.23 10.08
N ASP A 105 -10.49 23.74 11.18
CA ASP A 105 -9.09 23.54 11.51
C ASP A 105 -8.78 22.04 11.71
N LYS A 106 -9.66 21.31 12.39
CA LYS A 106 -9.55 19.84 12.52
C LYS A 106 -9.66 19.14 11.18
N LEU A 107 -10.56 19.57 10.29
CA LEU A 107 -10.74 18.96 8.97
C LEU A 107 -9.51 19.20 8.09
N ALA A 108 -8.90 20.38 8.15
CA ALA A 108 -7.66 20.69 7.45
C ALA A 108 -6.49 19.78 7.91
N ILE A 109 -6.40 19.51 9.21
CA ILE A 109 -5.43 18.54 9.75
C ILE A 109 -5.71 17.13 9.24
N ILE A 110 -6.98 16.70 9.17
CA ILE A 110 -7.32 15.40 8.59
C ILE A 110 -6.97 15.36 7.10
N ALA A 111 -7.22 16.42 6.35
CA ALA A 111 -6.87 16.51 4.94
C ALA A 111 -5.35 16.37 4.71
N SER A 112 -4.52 16.99 5.56
CA SER A 112 -3.07 16.87 5.46
C SER A 112 -2.55 15.45 5.72
N ILE A 113 -3.27 14.64 6.49
CA ILE A 113 -2.92 13.22 6.69
C ILE A 113 -2.95 12.45 5.38
N PHE A 114 -3.91 12.71 4.49
CA PHE A 114 -3.97 12.05 3.18
C PHE A 114 -2.81 12.46 2.28
N GLU A 115 -2.41 13.73 2.33
CA GLU A 115 -1.22 14.21 1.61
C GLU A 115 0.05 13.51 2.12
N ASP A 116 0.18 13.34 3.44
CA ASP A 116 1.33 12.67 4.04
C ASP A 116 1.37 11.18 3.74
N ILE A 117 0.23 10.49 3.77
CA ILE A 117 0.12 9.09 3.34
C ILE A 117 0.53 8.95 1.87
N THR A 118 0.08 9.86 1.01
CA THR A 118 0.45 9.88 -0.42
C THR A 118 1.95 10.08 -0.61
N LYS A 119 2.58 10.98 0.16
CA LYS A 119 4.05 11.16 0.16
C LYS A 119 4.78 9.89 0.61
N ASN A 120 4.31 9.25 1.68
CA ASN A 120 4.89 8.01 2.19
C ASN A 120 4.78 6.85 1.20
N ALA A 121 3.64 6.73 0.50
CA ALA A 121 3.45 5.75 -0.56
C ALA A 121 4.42 5.99 -1.73
N ARG A 122 4.62 7.26 -2.13
CA ARG A 122 5.60 7.64 -3.16
C ARG A 122 7.02 7.27 -2.76
N GLU A 123 7.39 7.53 -1.51
CA GLU A 123 8.70 7.17 -0.98
C GLU A 123 8.90 5.65 -0.93
N SER A 124 7.90 4.92 -0.46
CA SER A 124 7.91 3.45 -0.46
C SER A 124 8.09 2.87 -1.87
N LEU A 125 7.43 3.46 -2.87
CA LEU A 125 7.57 3.06 -4.28
C LEU A 125 8.98 3.35 -4.80
N ARG A 126 9.56 4.49 -4.44
CA ARG A 126 10.94 4.84 -4.79
C ARG A 126 11.93 3.83 -4.21
N GLN A 127 11.76 3.47 -2.94
CA GLN A 127 12.61 2.48 -2.27
C GLN A 127 12.47 1.11 -2.93
N LEU A 128 11.26 0.69 -3.24
CA LEU A 128 10.99 -0.60 -3.87
C LEU A 128 11.62 -0.69 -5.29
N LYS A 129 11.51 0.38 -6.09
CA LYS A 129 12.19 0.49 -7.40
C LYS A 129 13.72 0.52 -7.28
N ALA A 130 14.26 0.94 -6.13
CA ALA A 130 15.70 0.85 -5.87
C ALA A 130 16.10 -0.57 -5.48
N LEU A 131 15.28 -1.27 -4.69
CA LEU A 131 15.49 -2.68 -4.33
C LEU A 131 15.46 -3.59 -5.56
N SER A 132 14.56 -3.34 -6.52
CA SER A 132 14.49 -4.15 -7.74
C SER A 132 15.70 -3.99 -8.67
N LYS A 133 16.59 -3.02 -8.42
CA LYS A 133 17.83 -2.86 -9.20
C LYS A 133 19.02 -3.60 -8.60
N LEU A 134 18.87 -4.21 -7.43
CA LEU A 134 19.95 -4.96 -6.79
C LEU A 134 20.19 -6.29 -7.53
N PRO A 135 21.45 -6.71 -7.71
CA PRO A 135 21.76 -7.96 -8.39
C PRO A 135 21.24 -9.15 -7.56
N GLY A 136 20.41 -9.98 -8.18
CA GLY A 136 19.83 -11.19 -7.57
C GLY A 136 18.41 -11.04 -7.02
N SER A 137 17.79 -9.85 -7.07
CA SER A 137 16.46 -9.62 -6.46
C SER A 137 15.28 -9.54 -7.42
N CYS A 138 15.50 -9.46 -8.73
CA CYS A 138 14.42 -9.19 -9.71
C CYS A 138 13.44 -10.36 -9.91
N ASN A 139 13.88 -11.60 -9.64
CA ASN A 139 13.12 -12.82 -9.96
C ASN A 139 12.90 -13.74 -8.73
N GLU A 140 13.27 -13.27 -7.54
CA GLU A 140 13.09 -14.03 -6.31
C GLU A 140 11.66 -13.80 -5.79
N ILE A 141 10.98 -14.89 -5.43
CA ILE A 141 9.68 -14.81 -4.76
C ILE A 141 9.93 -14.56 -3.27
N PHE A 142 9.55 -13.37 -2.79
CA PHE A 142 9.82 -12.98 -1.40
C PHE A 142 8.75 -13.47 -0.42
N TYR A 143 7.51 -13.63 -0.91
CA TYR A 143 6.35 -14.05 -0.12
C TYR A 143 5.74 -15.35 -0.68
N ARG A 144 4.41 -15.45 -0.84
CA ARG A 144 3.76 -16.66 -1.34
C ARG A 144 3.96 -16.83 -2.85
N SER A 145 3.67 -15.77 -3.59
CA SER A 145 3.67 -15.74 -5.06
C SER A 145 4.27 -14.46 -5.64
N TRP A 146 4.47 -13.41 -4.84
CA TRP A 146 4.93 -12.11 -5.33
C TRP A 146 6.46 -11.98 -5.33
N ASP A 147 6.97 -11.56 -6.49
CA ASP A 147 8.28 -10.94 -6.65
C ASP A 147 8.21 -9.43 -6.38
N LEU A 148 9.35 -8.72 -6.47
CA LEU A 148 9.37 -7.26 -6.29
C LEU A 148 8.55 -6.49 -7.32
N ASN A 149 8.38 -7.00 -8.54
CA ASN A 149 7.63 -6.31 -9.59
C ASN A 149 6.14 -6.25 -9.26
N ASN A 150 5.58 -7.34 -8.73
CA ASN A 150 4.19 -7.36 -8.25
C ASN A 150 3.95 -6.30 -7.17
N PHE A 151 4.87 -6.14 -6.21
CA PHE A 151 4.78 -5.07 -5.22
C PHE A 151 4.89 -3.68 -5.85
N ILE A 152 5.72 -3.50 -6.88
CA ILE A 152 5.89 -2.23 -7.59
C ILE A 152 4.61 -1.87 -8.33
N GLU A 153 3.99 -2.83 -9.02
CA GLU A 153 2.73 -2.65 -9.73
C GLU A 153 1.61 -2.28 -8.76
N PHE A 154 1.43 -3.07 -7.70
CA PHE A 154 0.47 -2.80 -6.63
C PHE A 154 0.60 -1.38 -6.09
N LEU A 155 1.83 -0.98 -5.70
CA LEU A 155 2.05 0.32 -5.06
C LEU A 155 1.99 1.49 -6.05
N THR A 156 2.30 1.25 -7.33
CA THR A 156 2.12 2.26 -8.39
C THR A 156 0.64 2.57 -8.57
N GLU A 157 -0.20 1.54 -8.66
CA GLU A 157 -1.64 1.69 -8.83
C GLU A 157 -2.29 2.32 -7.58
N LEU A 158 -1.85 1.91 -6.39
CA LEU A 158 -2.30 2.48 -5.13
C LEU A 158 -1.94 3.97 -5.02
N LEU A 159 -0.72 4.34 -5.39
CA LEU A 159 -0.25 5.72 -5.33
C LEU A 159 -1.09 6.62 -6.26
N GLU A 160 -1.39 6.19 -7.47
CA GLU A 160 -2.22 6.97 -8.41
C GLU A 160 -3.59 7.26 -7.81
N ARG A 161 -4.21 6.26 -7.16
CA ARG A 161 -5.50 6.43 -6.49
C ARG A 161 -5.41 7.36 -5.28
N TYR A 162 -4.39 7.21 -4.44
CA TYR A 162 -4.14 8.12 -3.30
C TYR A 162 -3.95 9.56 -3.76
N GLU A 163 -3.21 9.80 -4.84
CA GLU A 163 -3.01 11.15 -5.37
C GLU A 163 -4.30 11.79 -5.86
N LYS A 164 -5.18 11.02 -6.52
CA LYS A 164 -6.48 11.51 -6.98
C LYS A 164 -7.40 11.79 -5.79
N GLU A 165 -7.56 10.83 -4.87
CA GLU A 165 -8.46 10.99 -3.73
C GLU A 165 -7.99 12.09 -2.77
N SER A 166 -6.68 12.19 -2.51
CA SER A 166 -6.13 13.24 -1.64
C SER A 166 -6.45 14.64 -2.15
N LYS A 167 -6.50 14.85 -3.48
CA LYS A 167 -6.92 16.12 -4.08
C LYS A 167 -8.41 16.39 -3.82
N VAL A 168 -9.25 15.37 -3.92
CA VAL A 168 -10.69 15.48 -3.59
C VAL A 168 -10.87 15.85 -2.13
N LYS A 169 -10.20 15.15 -1.20
CA LYS A 169 -10.28 15.45 0.25
C LYS A 169 -9.81 16.86 0.57
N LYS A 170 -8.71 17.30 -0.03
CA LYS A 170 -8.24 18.69 0.08
C LYS A 170 -9.29 19.68 -0.40
N HIS A 171 -9.82 19.47 -1.61
CA HIS A 171 -10.85 20.33 -2.18
C HIS A 171 -12.07 20.43 -1.26
N VAL A 172 -12.58 19.31 -0.74
CA VAL A 172 -13.70 19.31 0.21
C VAL A 172 -13.36 20.10 1.47
N SER A 173 -12.17 19.91 2.04
CA SER A 173 -11.76 20.62 3.27
C SER A 173 -11.71 22.14 3.09
N GLU A 174 -11.34 22.60 1.89
CA GLU A 174 -11.26 24.03 1.54
C GLU A 174 -12.64 24.60 1.21
N HIS A 175 -13.54 23.84 0.55
CA HIS A 175 -14.79 24.38 0.00
C HIS A 175 -16.00 24.20 0.92
N LEU A 176 -16.05 23.13 1.71
CA LEU A 176 -17.18 22.84 2.60
C LEU A 176 -17.50 24.01 3.57
N PRO A 177 -16.52 24.67 4.21
CA PRO A 177 -16.79 25.81 5.10
C PRO A 177 -17.39 27.03 4.37
N HIS A 178 -17.11 27.15 3.08
CA HIS A 178 -17.53 28.27 2.23
C HIS A 178 -18.82 27.99 1.46
N GLY A 179 -19.43 26.81 1.61
CA GLY A 179 -20.73 26.50 1.02
C GLY A 179 -21.79 27.53 1.41
N THR A 180 -22.46 28.09 0.40
CA THR A 180 -23.51 29.12 0.57
C THR A 180 -24.91 28.55 0.39
N THR A 181 -25.04 27.39 -0.24
CA THR A 181 -26.31 26.67 -0.39
C THR A 181 -26.26 25.31 0.30
N ARG A 182 -27.42 24.79 0.69
CA ARG A 182 -27.53 23.44 1.25
C ARG A 182 -27.02 22.38 0.28
N SER A 183 -27.26 22.57 -1.02
CA SER A 183 -26.78 21.67 -2.08
C SER A 183 -25.25 21.63 -2.14
N ASP A 184 -24.55 22.76 -1.96
CA ASP A 184 -23.09 22.80 -1.94
C ASP A 184 -22.50 22.05 -0.75
N LEU A 185 -23.15 22.17 0.42
CA LEU A 185 -22.76 21.46 1.64
C LEU A 185 -22.92 19.95 1.46
N ILE A 186 -24.11 19.52 1.01
CA ILE A 186 -24.40 18.10 0.74
C ILE A 186 -23.40 17.55 -0.28
N ARG A 187 -23.19 18.24 -1.41
CA ARG A 187 -22.22 17.81 -2.44
C ARG A 187 -20.83 17.57 -1.84
N SER A 188 -20.37 18.48 -0.99
CA SER A 188 -19.04 18.40 -0.37
C SER A 188 -18.96 17.27 0.66
N SER A 189 -19.97 17.11 1.51
CA SER A 189 -20.06 16.00 2.47
C SER A 189 -20.15 14.64 1.78
N THR A 190 -20.99 14.51 0.74
CA THR A 190 -21.13 13.29 -0.05
C THR A 190 -19.84 12.93 -0.76
N ALA A 191 -19.11 13.91 -1.31
CA ALA A 191 -17.79 13.68 -1.91
C ALA A 191 -16.77 13.18 -0.87
N TRP A 192 -16.92 13.54 0.41
CA TRP A 192 -16.12 12.95 1.47
C TRP A 192 -16.60 11.54 1.83
N GLU A 193 -17.90 11.31 1.97
CA GLU A 193 -18.49 10.04 2.43
C GLU A 193 -18.27 8.88 1.45
N TYR A 194 -18.30 9.17 0.15
CA TYR A 194 -18.21 8.18 -0.92
C TYR A 194 -16.96 8.43 -1.78
N PRO A 195 -15.78 7.92 -1.36
CA PRO A 195 -14.55 7.98 -2.15
C PRO A 195 -14.72 7.41 -3.55
N GLN A 196 -14.21 8.13 -4.54
CA GLN A 196 -14.28 7.69 -5.94
C GLN A 196 -13.03 6.93 -6.36
N HIS A 197 -11.89 7.20 -5.72
CA HIS A 197 -10.62 6.62 -6.11
C HIS A 197 -10.06 5.67 -5.06
N VAL A 198 -10.41 5.81 -3.77
CA VAL A 198 -10.08 4.81 -2.73
C VAL A 198 -11.35 4.06 -2.33
N ASP A 199 -11.84 3.29 -3.28
CA ASP A 199 -13.14 2.62 -3.26
C ASP A 199 -13.03 1.15 -2.79
N SER A 200 -14.09 0.37 -3.02
CA SER A 200 -14.14 -1.06 -2.72
C SER A 200 -13.05 -1.87 -3.44
N TYR A 201 -12.60 -1.41 -4.61
CA TYR A 201 -11.52 -2.08 -5.33
C TYR A 201 -10.19 -1.97 -4.57
N VAL A 202 -9.85 -0.79 -4.02
CA VAL A 202 -8.65 -0.65 -3.18
C VAL A 202 -8.74 -1.53 -1.93
N HIS A 203 -9.92 -1.63 -1.31
CA HIS A 203 -10.12 -2.55 -0.19
C HIS A 203 -9.85 -4.00 -0.59
N LEU A 204 -10.33 -4.42 -1.76
CA LEU A 204 -10.06 -5.75 -2.31
C LEU A 204 -8.57 -5.95 -2.60
N MET A 205 -7.87 -4.96 -3.17
CA MET A 205 -6.41 -5.01 -3.35
C MET A 205 -5.70 -5.26 -2.02
N PHE A 206 -6.12 -4.59 -0.93
CA PHE A 206 -5.55 -4.80 0.40
C PHE A 206 -5.88 -6.17 1.01
N LEU A 207 -7.03 -6.77 0.67
CA LEU A 207 -7.33 -8.15 1.06
C LEU A 207 -6.39 -9.14 0.36
N PHE A 208 -6.17 -8.99 -0.94
CA PHE A 208 -5.20 -9.80 -1.67
C PHE A 208 -3.77 -9.61 -1.14
N PHE A 209 -3.37 -8.36 -0.90
CA PHE A 209 -2.09 -8.02 -0.30
C PHE A 209 -1.91 -8.70 1.07
N LYS A 210 -2.94 -8.68 1.93
CA LYS A 210 -2.91 -9.35 3.24
C LYS A 210 -2.79 -10.86 3.14
N GLU A 211 -3.44 -11.49 2.16
CA GLU A 211 -3.29 -12.93 1.92
C GLU A 211 -1.89 -13.28 1.43
N GLU A 212 -1.31 -12.45 0.58
CA GLU A 212 0.04 -12.64 0.05
C GLU A 212 1.10 -12.57 1.16
N ILE A 213 0.99 -11.60 2.06
CA ILE A 213 1.97 -11.41 3.15
C ILE A 213 1.76 -12.38 4.33
N ASN A 214 0.56 -12.97 4.48
CA ASN A 214 0.28 -13.96 5.51
C ASN A 214 0.94 -15.30 5.18
N LEU A 215 2.24 -15.41 5.45
CA LEU A 215 2.95 -16.68 5.49
C LEU A 215 2.59 -17.39 6.80
N LYS A 216 1.51 -18.18 6.80
CA LYS A 216 1.41 -19.30 7.74
C LYS A 216 2.47 -20.32 7.30
N LYS A 217 3.65 -20.25 7.91
CA LYS A 217 4.56 -21.40 7.97
C LYS A 217 4.11 -22.33 9.09
#